data_AF-A0A0K2L9Q0-F1
#
_entry.id   AF-A0A0K2L9Q0-F1
#
_cell.length_a   1.000
_cell.length_b   1.000
_cell.length_c   1.000
_cell.angle_alpha   90.00
_cell.angle_beta   90.00
_cell.angle_gamma   90.00
#
_symmetry.space_group_name_H-M   'P 1'
#
loop_
_entity.id
_entity.type
_entity.pdbx_description
1 polymer ?
#
loop_
_entity_poly.entity_id
_entity_poly.type
_entity_poly.pdbx_seq_one_letter_code
_entity_poly.pdbx_strand_id
1 'polypeptide(L)'
;MSKNLEKFFTAFILLPLCLFLIPSLIFWSPQSYQQISCDLIALIMVIILNKTWLHVEVNFFSGKRPFNQFLNAIPALVLLLLTKNPFVLSIKSPVLMGFMTILMIAICEEYIYRGILIPLSLRLTNNRLFISVLISSIGFAFAHIVNFEHGSFLVVLSQIILAFATGMLFGTLYLKSKNLSLVIVLHFISDLPLLASNGSAAVLTNSQTYGILMIVLVISLIACLISLVQLHRFSKKSSPIT
;
A
#
# COMPACT_ATOMS: atom_id res chain seq x y z
N MET A 1 -22.28 -16.04 -5.80
CA MET A 1 -20.81 -16.09 -5.89
C MET A 1 -20.28 -15.28 -7.09
N SER A 2 -20.88 -15.40 -8.28
CA SER A 2 -20.45 -14.69 -9.51
C SER A 2 -20.31 -13.16 -9.37
N LYS A 3 -21.32 -12.47 -8.82
CA LYS A 3 -21.28 -11.00 -8.66
C LYS A 3 -20.17 -10.48 -7.73
N ASN A 4 -19.82 -11.22 -6.68
CA ASN A 4 -18.73 -10.82 -5.79
C ASN A 4 -17.37 -11.04 -6.46
N LEU A 5 -17.26 -12.12 -7.23
CA LEU A 5 -16.05 -12.46 -7.98
C LEU A 5 -15.78 -11.44 -9.07
N GLU A 6 -16.81 -11.05 -9.83
CA GLU A 6 -16.77 -9.99 -10.83
C GLU A 6 -16.29 -8.66 -10.22
N LYS A 7 -16.98 -8.17 -9.18
CA LYS A 7 -16.61 -6.92 -8.48
C LYS A 7 -15.17 -6.93 -7.97
N PHE A 8 -14.72 -8.07 -7.45
CA PHE A 8 -13.34 -8.24 -7.00
C PHE A 8 -12.34 -8.15 -8.15
N PHE A 9 -12.54 -8.89 -9.24
CA PHE A 9 -11.64 -8.84 -10.38
C PHE A 9 -11.62 -7.46 -11.03
N THR A 10 -12.77 -6.78 -11.10
CA THR A 10 -12.83 -5.37 -11.51
C THR A 10 -11.93 -4.53 -10.61
N ALA A 11 -12.08 -4.55 -9.28
CA ALA A 11 -11.25 -3.74 -8.40
C ALA A 11 -9.75 -4.13 -8.43
N PHE A 12 -9.44 -5.42 -8.55
CA PHE A 12 -8.08 -5.94 -8.56
C PHE A 12 -7.32 -5.58 -9.84
N ILE A 13 -8.00 -5.57 -11.00
CA ILE A 13 -7.40 -5.30 -12.32
C ILE A 13 -7.46 -3.81 -12.67
N LEU A 14 -8.56 -3.13 -12.32
CA LEU A 14 -8.81 -1.76 -12.73
C LEU A 14 -7.72 -0.80 -12.25
N LEU A 15 -7.24 -0.92 -11.01
CA LEU A 15 -6.23 0.02 -10.52
C LEU A 15 -4.87 -0.13 -11.23
N PRO A 16 -4.23 -1.32 -11.30
CA PRO A 16 -3.02 -1.46 -12.09
C PRO A 16 -3.22 -0.97 -13.53
N LEU A 17 -4.35 -1.31 -14.15
CA LEU A 17 -4.69 -0.84 -15.49
C LEU A 17 -4.77 0.69 -15.58
N CYS A 18 -5.40 1.35 -14.59
CA CYS A 18 -5.45 2.80 -14.49
C CYS A 18 -4.05 3.42 -14.35
N LEU A 19 -3.18 2.83 -13.53
CA LEU A 19 -1.79 3.29 -13.37
C LEU A 19 -0.98 3.17 -14.67
N PHE A 20 -1.25 2.16 -15.50
CA PHE A 20 -0.61 2.02 -16.81
C PHE A 20 -1.21 2.95 -17.88
N LEU A 21 -2.54 3.09 -17.93
CA LEU A 21 -3.22 3.79 -19.02
C LEU A 21 -3.32 5.30 -18.81
N ILE A 22 -3.62 5.77 -17.59
CA ILE A 22 -3.85 7.20 -17.35
C ILE A 22 -2.64 8.07 -17.74
N PRO A 23 -1.38 7.72 -17.42
CA PRO A 23 -0.23 8.55 -17.79
C PRO A 23 -0.17 8.84 -19.30
N SER A 24 -0.52 7.87 -20.14
CA SER A 24 -0.57 8.02 -21.61
C SER A 24 -1.70 8.92 -22.09
N LEU A 25 -2.80 9.04 -21.34
CA LEU A 25 -3.95 9.88 -21.66
C LEU A 25 -3.75 11.34 -21.21
N ILE A 26 -2.91 11.56 -20.21
CA ILE A 26 -2.60 12.89 -19.67
C ILE A 26 -1.20 13.37 -20.07
N PHE A 27 -0.68 12.93 -21.22
CA PHE A 27 0.65 13.30 -21.73
C PHE A 27 0.84 14.82 -21.90
N TRP A 28 -0.25 15.57 -21.99
CA TRP A 28 -0.28 17.03 -22.08
C TRP A 28 -0.09 17.74 -20.73
N SER A 29 -0.25 17.02 -19.61
CA SER A 29 0.00 17.57 -18.27
C SER A 29 1.50 17.79 -18.07
N PRO A 30 1.93 18.90 -17.45
CA PRO A 30 3.35 19.06 -17.13
C PRO A 30 3.83 17.93 -16.21
N GLN A 31 5.07 17.47 -16.43
CA GLN A 31 5.65 16.31 -15.74
C GLN A 31 5.60 16.44 -14.21
N SER A 32 5.73 17.66 -13.67
CA SER A 32 5.64 17.95 -12.23
C SER A 32 4.27 17.65 -11.61
N TYR A 33 3.20 17.65 -12.40
CA TYR A 33 1.83 17.41 -11.94
C TYR A 33 1.30 16.05 -12.39
N GLN A 34 2.00 15.34 -13.28
CA GLN A 34 1.48 14.14 -13.94
C GLN A 34 1.12 13.05 -12.93
N GLN A 35 1.98 12.79 -11.93
CA GLN A 35 1.70 11.79 -10.90
C GLN A 35 0.46 12.14 -10.07
N ILE A 36 0.36 13.38 -9.58
CA ILE A 36 -0.80 13.85 -8.81
C ILE A 36 -2.09 13.73 -9.63
N SER A 37 -2.04 14.14 -10.90
CA SER A 37 -3.18 14.04 -11.82
C SER A 37 -3.60 12.59 -12.04
N CYS A 38 -2.65 11.67 -12.25
CA CYS A 38 -2.92 10.24 -12.39
C CYS A 38 -3.63 9.68 -11.16
N ASP A 39 -3.07 9.91 -9.97
CA ASP A 39 -3.60 9.38 -8.71
C ASP A 39 -4.97 10.00 -8.38
N LEU A 40 -5.19 11.26 -8.71
CA LEU A 40 -6.48 11.94 -8.51
C LEU A 40 -7.56 11.36 -9.43
N ILE A 41 -7.24 11.16 -10.70
CA ILE A 41 -8.16 10.54 -11.66
C ILE A 41 -8.48 9.10 -11.21
N ALA A 42 -7.47 8.31 -10.84
CA ALA A 42 -7.65 6.95 -10.33
C ALA A 42 -8.53 6.91 -9.06
N LEU A 43 -8.26 7.79 -8.09
CA LEU A 43 -9.04 7.89 -6.86
C LEU A 43 -10.50 8.26 -7.14
N ILE A 44 -10.75 9.28 -7.97
CA ILE A 44 -12.11 9.70 -8.35
C ILE A 44 -12.85 8.53 -9.01
N MET A 45 -12.21 7.84 -9.97
CA MET A 45 -12.81 6.69 -10.65
C MET A 45 -13.18 5.58 -9.67
N VAL A 46 -12.31 5.22 -8.73
CA VAL A 46 -12.62 4.17 -7.75
C VAL A 46 -13.67 4.62 -6.73
N ILE A 47 -13.71 5.91 -6.35
CA ILE A 47 -14.79 6.45 -5.51
C ILE A 47 -16.13 6.35 -6.23
N ILE A 48 -16.20 6.75 -7.51
CA ILE A 48 -17.41 6.65 -8.31
C ILE A 48 -17.83 5.18 -8.43
N LEU A 49 -16.91 4.31 -8.81
CA LEU A 49 -17.15 2.87 -8.94
C LEU A 49 -17.65 2.25 -7.61
N ASN A 50 -17.11 2.68 -6.47
CA ASN A 50 -17.56 2.21 -5.17
C ASN A 50 -18.99 2.67 -4.86
N LYS A 51 -19.31 3.94 -5.17
CA LYS A 51 -20.66 4.50 -4.98
C LYS A 51 -21.71 3.86 -5.87
N THR A 52 -21.36 3.53 -7.12
CA THR A 52 -22.32 3.06 -8.12
C THR A 52 -22.43 1.53 -8.18
N TRP A 53 -21.36 0.79 -7.93
CA TRP A 53 -21.34 -0.66 -8.18
C TRP A 53 -20.78 -1.50 -7.03
N LEU A 54 -19.63 -1.15 -6.42
CA LEU A 54 -18.99 -2.04 -5.43
C LEU A 54 -19.71 -2.05 -4.08
N HIS A 55 -20.19 -0.88 -3.64
CA HIS A 55 -20.88 -0.64 -2.37
C HIS A 55 -20.13 -1.26 -1.19
N VAL A 56 -18.86 -0.91 -1.07
CA VAL A 56 -17.98 -1.29 0.04
C VAL A 56 -17.93 -0.15 1.04
N GLU A 57 -18.05 -0.48 2.32
CA GLU A 57 -17.87 0.46 3.40
C GLU A 57 -16.38 0.70 3.66
N VAL A 58 -15.94 1.94 3.47
CA VAL A 58 -14.55 2.38 3.72
C VAL A 58 -14.51 3.11 5.05
N ASN A 59 -13.81 2.55 6.04
CA ASN A 59 -13.71 3.14 7.36
C ASN A 59 -12.57 4.16 7.39
N PHE A 60 -12.88 5.42 7.08
CA PHE A 60 -11.87 6.46 6.88
C PHE A 60 -11.10 6.80 8.17
N PHE A 61 -11.80 6.99 9.28
CA PHE A 61 -11.21 7.34 10.57
C PHE A 61 -11.83 6.55 11.71
N SER A 62 -11.02 6.15 12.69
CA SER A 62 -11.49 5.52 13.93
C SER A 62 -10.61 5.96 15.09
N GLY A 63 -11.17 6.78 15.99
CA GLY A 63 -10.51 7.19 17.23
C GLY A 63 -10.58 6.16 18.36
N LYS A 64 -11.09 4.94 18.10
CA LYS A 64 -11.32 3.94 19.13
C LYS A 64 -10.01 3.26 19.55
N ARG A 65 -9.73 3.23 20.86
CA ARG A 65 -8.55 2.55 21.45
C ARG A 65 -7.22 2.97 20.80
N PRO A 66 -6.86 4.27 20.81
CA PRO A 66 -5.68 4.79 20.12
C PRO A 66 -4.39 4.11 20.57
N PHE A 67 -4.26 3.81 21.87
CA PHE A 67 -3.11 3.07 22.40
C PHE A 67 -2.97 1.67 21.78
N ASN A 68 -4.07 0.93 21.63
CA ASN A 68 -4.03 -0.37 20.96
C ASN A 68 -3.70 -0.23 19.46
N GLN A 69 -4.17 0.83 18.80
CA GLN A 69 -3.80 1.10 17.40
C GLN A 69 -2.29 1.34 17.28
N PHE A 70 -1.72 2.15 18.19
CA PHE A 70 -0.28 2.38 18.26
C PHE A 70 0.50 1.07 18.48
N LEU A 71 0.13 0.25 19.47
CA LEU A 71 0.79 -1.04 19.71
C LEU A 71 0.73 -1.97 18.49
N ASN A 72 -0.41 -1.98 17.78
CA ASN A 72 -0.56 -2.78 16.56
C ASN A 72 0.26 -2.22 15.38
N ALA A 73 0.61 -0.93 15.39
CA ALA A 73 1.44 -0.28 14.39
C ALA A 73 2.94 -0.51 14.62
N ILE A 74 3.38 -0.98 15.80
CA ILE A 74 4.80 -1.18 16.12
C ILE A 74 5.56 -1.99 15.04
N PRO A 75 5.07 -3.14 14.54
CA PRO A 75 5.78 -3.86 13.48
C PRO A 75 5.99 -3.05 12.20
N ALA A 76 4.98 -2.25 11.82
CA ALA A 76 5.05 -1.36 10.66
C ALA A 76 6.04 -0.21 10.88
N LEU A 77 6.06 0.37 12.09
CA LEU A 77 7.03 1.41 12.48
C LEU A 77 8.46 0.86 12.50
N VAL A 78 8.67 -0.36 13.02
CA VAL A 78 9.97 -1.02 13.01
C VAL A 78 10.43 -1.28 11.58
N LEU A 79 9.55 -1.82 10.71
CA LEU A 79 9.85 -2.02 9.30
C LEU A 79 10.27 -0.72 8.62
N LEU A 80 9.50 0.35 8.84
CA LEU A 80 9.78 1.69 8.35
C LEU A 80 11.19 2.14 8.74
N LEU A 81 11.52 2.10 10.04
CA LEU A 81 12.83 2.53 10.54
C LEU A 81 14.00 1.71 9.96
N LEU A 82 13.79 0.42 9.70
CA LEU A 82 14.83 -0.47 9.15
C LEU A 82 15.06 -0.27 7.64
N THR A 83 14.03 0.15 6.89
CA THR A 83 14.05 0.09 5.41
C THR A 83 13.98 1.46 4.75
N LYS A 84 13.33 2.43 5.38
CA LYS A 84 13.10 3.76 4.83
C LYS A 84 13.35 4.77 5.95
N ASN A 85 14.60 5.21 6.14
CA ASN A 85 14.93 6.16 7.21
C ASN A 85 14.31 7.54 6.89
N PRO A 86 13.17 7.91 7.49
CA PRO A 86 12.42 9.11 7.11
C PRO A 86 13.03 10.39 7.70
N PHE A 87 14.08 10.27 8.51
CA PHE A 87 14.71 11.37 9.24
C PHE A 87 16.00 11.88 8.57
N VAL A 88 16.50 11.18 7.53
CA VAL A 88 17.62 11.66 6.69
C VAL A 88 17.02 12.53 5.57
N LEU A 89 16.51 13.70 5.96
CA LEU A 89 15.86 14.64 5.05
C LEU A 89 16.83 15.75 4.66
N SER A 90 17.55 15.57 3.55
CA SER A 90 18.21 16.69 2.85
C SER A 90 17.23 17.27 1.84
N ILE A 91 16.21 17.96 2.35
CA ILE A 91 15.08 18.45 1.55
C ILE A 91 15.59 19.54 0.60
N LYS A 92 15.55 19.30 -0.71
CA LYS A 92 15.79 20.31 -1.74
C LYS A 92 14.45 20.71 -2.39
N SER A 93 14.36 21.97 -2.81
CA SER A 93 13.16 22.58 -3.43
C SER A 93 12.78 21.91 -4.76
N PRO A 94 11.48 21.80 -5.14
CA PRO A 94 10.28 22.34 -4.49
C PRO A 94 9.58 21.35 -3.56
N VAL A 95 9.69 21.63 -2.26
CA VAL A 95 9.21 20.79 -1.16
C VAL A 95 7.71 20.54 -1.26
N LEU A 96 6.91 21.60 -1.44
CA LEU A 96 5.45 21.49 -1.40
C LEU A 96 4.87 20.53 -2.45
N MET A 97 5.40 20.54 -3.69
CA MET A 97 4.89 19.67 -4.75
C MET A 97 5.18 18.21 -4.43
N GLY A 98 6.41 17.88 -4.04
CA GLY A 98 6.78 16.52 -3.67
C GLY A 98 5.93 15.99 -2.51
N PHE A 99 5.69 16.82 -1.49
CA PHE A 99 4.79 16.49 -0.38
C PHE A 99 3.37 16.16 -0.85
N MET A 100 2.80 16.97 -1.75
CA MET A 100 1.47 16.70 -2.32
C MET A 100 1.46 15.42 -3.15
N THR A 101 2.51 15.16 -3.91
CA THR A 101 2.66 13.92 -4.69
C THR A 101 2.63 12.69 -3.81
N ILE A 102 3.52 12.60 -2.80
CA ILE A 102 3.57 11.41 -1.93
C ILE A 102 2.31 11.25 -1.07
N LEU A 103 1.66 12.36 -0.69
CA LEU A 103 0.39 12.31 0.02
C LEU A 103 -0.72 11.76 -0.88
N MET A 104 -0.74 12.18 -2.15
CA MET A 104 -1.74 11.72 -3.12
C MET A 104 -1.58 10.24 -3.44
N ILE A 105 -0.34 9.76 -3.61
CA ILE A 105 0.01 8.34 -3.74
C ILE A 105 -0.54 7.57 -2.53
N ALA A 106 -0.19 7.99 -1.31
CA ALA A 106 -0.61 7.33 -0.08
C ALA A 106 -2.15 7.25 0.05
N ILE A 107 -2.87 8.33 -0.26
CA ILE A 107 -4.34 8.34 -0.22
C ILE A 107 -4.91 7.36 -1.27
N CYS A 108 -4.44 7.46 -2.51
CA CYS A 108 -4.94 6.66 -3.63
C CYS A 108 -4.73 5.16 -3.37
N GLU A 109 -3.49 4.76 -3.08
CA GLU A 109 -3.13 3.37 -2.92
C GLU A 109 -3.78 2.75 -1.68
N GLU A 110 -3.79 3.44 -0.53
CA GLU A 110 -4.43 2.90 0.67
C GLU A 110 -5.95 2.81 0.50
N TYR A 111 -6.60 3.80 -0.12
CA TYR A 111 -8.04 3.74 -0.37
C TYR A 111 -8.40 2.51 -1.21
N ILE A 112 -7.63 2.21 -2.24
CA ILE A 112 -7.95 1.12 -3.16
C ILE A 112 -7.60 -0.22 -2.54
N TYR A 113 -6.37 -0.41 -2.07
CA TYR A 113 -5.94 -1.71 -1.58
C TYR A 113 -6.54 -2.02 -0.21
N ARG A 114 -6.56 -1.08 0.73
CA ARG A 114 -7.08 -1.32 2.09
C ARG A 114 -8.57 -1.00 2.16
N GLY A 115 -8.98 0.16 1.65
CA GLY A 115 -10.37 0.58 1.69
C GLY A 115 -11.31 -0.30 0.87
N ILE A 116 -10.94 -0.67 -0.36
CA ILE A 116 -11.81 -1.41 -1.29
C ILE A 116 -11.45 -2.90 -1.37
N LEU A 117 -10.19 -3.23 -1.64
CA LEU A 117 -9.81 -4.59 -1.99
C LEU A 117 -9.85 -5.54 -0.79
N ILE A 118 -9.48 -5.10 0.42
CA ILE A 118 -9.61 -5.93 1.63
C ILE A 118 -11.08 -6.33 1.89
N PRO A 119 -12.07 -5.41 1.96
CA PRO A 119 -13.45 -5.82 2.15
C PRO A 119 -14.02 -6.71 1.05
N LEU A 120 -13.68 -6.46 -0.22
CA LEU A 120 -14.08 -7.35 -1.32
C LEU A 120 -13.46 -8.74 -1.15
N SER A 121 -12.18 -8.80 -0.78
CA SER A 121 -11.49 -10.05 -0.50
C SER A 121 -12.12 -10.78 0.69
N LEU A 122 -12.57 -10.09 1.74
CA LEU A 122 -13.29 -10.71 2.86
C LEU A 122 -14.61 -11.35 2.41
N ARG A 123 -15.36 -10.69 1.52
CA ARG A 123 -16.59 -11.23 0.91
C ARG A 123 -16.31 -12.48 0.08
N LEU A 124 -15.15 -12.55 -0.59
CA LEU A 124 -14.75 -13.71 -1.40
C LEU A 124 -14.22 -14.87 -0.57
N THR A 125 -13.45 -14.59 0.48
CA THR A 125 -12.74 -15.60 1.25
C THR A 125 -13.55 -16.11 2.43
N ASN A 126 -14.84 -15.77 2.53
CA ASN A 126 -15.71 -16.07 3.66
C ASN A 126 -15.09 -15.57 4.99
N ASN A 127 -14.69 -14.30 5.03
CA ASN A 127 -14.08 -13.62 6.18
C ASN A 127 -12.74 -14.20 6.66
N ARG A 128 -11.98 -14.90 5.81
CA ARG A 128 -10.61 -15.33 6.14
C ARG A 128 -9.65 -14.13 6.12
N LEU A 129 -9.50 -13.50 7.28
CA LEU A 129 -8.77 -12.23 7.47
C LEU A 129 -7.37 -12.24 6.83
N PHE A 130 -6.55 -13.24 7.13
CA PHE A 130 -5.18 -13.33 6.62
C PHE A 130 -5.13 -13.42 5.09
N ILE A 131 -6.01 -14.23 4.49
CA ILE A 131 -6.07 -14.39 3.04
C ILE A 131 -6.51 -13.07 2.37
N SER A 132 -7.44 -12.33 2.98
CA SER A 132 -7.87 -11.03 2.46
C SER A 132 -6.76 -9.99 2.50
N VAL A 133 -5.93 -9.98 3.55
CA VAL A 133 -4.72 -9.12 3.60
C VAL A 133 -3.68 -9.57 2.60
N LEU A 134 -3.47 -10.89 2.45
CA LEU A 134 -2.53 -11.45 1.48
C LEU A 134 -2.87 -11.02 0.04
N ILE A 135 -4.13 -11.18 -0.36
CA ILE A 135 -4.63 -10.77 -1.67
C ILE A 135 -4.40 -9.26 -1.90
N SER A 136 -4.76 -8.43 -0.92
CA SER A 136 -4.54 -6.99 -1.00
C SER A 136 -3.06 -6.63 -1.14
N SER A 137 -2.18 -7.34 -0.43
CA SER A 137 -0.74 -7.06 -0.41
C SER A 137 -0.07 -7.48 -1.70
N ILE A 138 -0.54 -8.57 -2.32
CA ILE A 138 -0.12 -8.99 -3.66
C ILE A 138 -0.53 -7.94 -4.70
N GLY A 139 -1.78 -7.46 -4.66
CA GLY A 139 -2.25 -6.41 -5.58
C GLY A 139 -1.45 -5.11 -5.44
N PHE A 140 -1.14 -4.71 -4.21
CA PHE A 140 -0.31 -3.54 -3.90
C PHE A 140 1.12 -3.69 -4.43
N ALA A 141 1.74 -4.85 -4.22
CA ALA A 141 3.07 -5.15 -4.74
C ALA A 141 3.11 -5.15 -6.28
N PHE A 142 2.06 -5.68 -6.93
CA PHE A 142 1.97 -5.68 -8.39
C PHE A 142 1.83 -4.29 -9.01
N ALA A 143 1.31 -3.31 -8.28
CA ALA A 143 1.27 -1.92 -8.74
C ALA A 143 2.66 -1.39 -9.13
N HIS A 144 3.71 -1.91 -8.48
CA HIS A 144 5.09 -1.45 -8.64
C HIS A 144 5.81 -2.09 -9.84
N ILE A 145 5.17 -3.01 -10.58
CA ILE A 145 5.73 -3.56 -11.82
C ILE A 145 5.95 -2.46 -12.86
N VAL A 146 5.16 -1.39 -12.85
CA VAL A 146 5.34 -0.21 -13.72
C VAL A 146 6.79 0.33 -13.66
N ASN A 147 7.46 0.17 -12.52
CA ASN A 147 8.81 0.70 -12.31
C ASN A 147 9.90 -0.08 -13.06
N PHE A 148 9.61 -1.26 -13.64
CA PHE A 148 10.56 -1.95 -14.52
C PHE A 148 10.91 -1.14 -15.77
N GLU A 149 10.09 -0.15 -16.15
CA GLU A 149 10.40 0.75 -17.26
C GLU A 149 11.64 1.62 -16.98
N HIS A 150 11.91 1.93 -15.71
CA HIS A 150 12.96 2.88 -15.32
C HIS A 150 14.01 2.28 -14.36
N GLY A 151 13.75 1.11 -13.79
CA GLY A 151 14.61 0.46 -12.79
C GLY A 151 15.24 -0.83 -13.26
N SER A 152 16.38 -1.20 -12.68
CA SER A 152 16.99 -2.52 -12.92
C SER A 152 16.14 -3.63 -12.31
N PHE A 153 16.21 -4.82 -12.92
CA PHE A 153 15.37 -5.96 -12.50
C PHE A 153 15.47 -6.27 -11.00
N LEU A 154 16.68 -6.35 -10.45
CA LEU A 154 16.90 -6.70 -9.04
C LEU A 154 16.43 -5.60 -8.07
N VAL A 155 16.55 -4.32 -8.46
CA VAL A 155 16.08 -3.20 -7.64
C VAL A 155 14.55 -3.19 -7.57
N VAL A 156 13.89 -3.31 -8.71
CA VAL A 156 12.41 -3.33 -8.79
C VAL A 156 11.85 -4.59 -8.11
N LEU A 157 12.51 -5.74 -8.26
CA LEU A 157 12.12 -6.96 -7.54
C LEU A 157 12.22 -6.77 -6.01
N SER A 158 13.29 -6.14 -5.53
CA SER A 158 13.44 -5.83 -4.11
C SER A 158 12.35 -4.86 -3.63
N GLN A 159 12.00 -3.86 -4.44
CA GLN A 159 10.91 -2.94 -4.17
C GLN A 159 9.55 -3.66 -4.09
N ILE A 160 9.24 -4.57 -5.03
CA ILE A 160 7.99 -5.35 -5.04
C ILE A 160 7.88 -6.21 -3.77
N ILE A 161 8.97 -6.87 -3.35
CA ILE A 161 8.99 -7.70 -2.13
C ILE A 161 8.78 -6.84 -0.88
N LEU A 162 9.42 -5.66 -0.81
CA LEU A 162 9.25 -4.74 0.30
C LEU A 162 7.84 -4.11 0.32
N ALA A 163 7.28 -3.78 -0.85
CA ALA A 163 5.91 -3.30 -0.99
C ALA A 163 4.92 -4.36 -0.49
N PHE A 164 5.11 -5.63 -0.86
CA PHE A 164 4.33 -6.74 -0.32
C PHE A 164 4.42 -6.84 1.21
N ALA A 165 5.62 -6.79 1.78
CA ALA A 165 5.83 -6.84 3.24
C ALA A 165 5.10 -5.70 3.96
N THR A 166 5.20 -4.48 3.42
CA THR A 166 4.51 -3.27 3.91
C THR A 166 2.99 -3.43 3.79
N GLY A 167 2.53 -3.98 2.65
CA GLY A 167 1.15 -4.40 2.38
C GLY A 167 0.58 -5.25 3.50
N MET A 168 1.31 -6.30 3.90
CA MET A 168 0.86 -7.24 4.92
C MET A 168 0.64 -6.55 6.27
N LEU A 169 1.59 -5.71 6.70
CA LEU A 169 1.51 -5.02 7.98
C LEU A 169 0.44 -3.93 8.00
N PHE A 170 0.34 -3.12 6.94
CA PHE A 170 -0.66 -2.06 6.85
C PHE A 170 -2.07 -2.63 6.70
N GLY A 171 -2.25 -3.68 5.88
CA GLY A 171 -3.53 -4.36 5.75
C GLY A 171 -4.01 -4.98 7.07
N THR A 172 -3.08 -5.59 7.82
CA THR A 172 -3.34 -6.08 9.18
C THR A 172 -3.76 -4.96 10.13
N LEU A 173 -3.04 -3.83 10.10
CA LEU A 173 -3.34 -2.66 10.93
C LEU A 173 -4.71 -2.07 10.59
N TYR A 174 -5.03 -1.89 9.32
CA TYR A 174 -6.33 -1.41 8.86
C TYR A 174 -7.47 -2.32 9.31
N LEU A 175 -7.33 -3.64 9.16
CA LEU A 175 -8.36 -4.60 9.60
C LEU A 175 -8.67 -4.50 11.09
N LYS A 176 -7.62 -4.37 11.92
CA LYS A 176 -7.75 -4.34 13.39
C LYS A 176 -8.19 -2.99 13.93
N SER A 177 -7.81 -1.89 13.27
CA SER A 177 -8.13 -0.53 13.71
C SER A 177 -9.41 0.04 13.12
N LYS A 178 -9.80 -0.45 11.92
CA LYS A 178 -10.80 0.18 11.05
C LYS A 178 -10.52 1.67 10.85
N ASN A 179 -9.24 2.00 10.64
CA ASN A 179 -8.76 3.36 10.50
C ASN A 179 -7.89 3.50 9.25
N LEU A 180 -8.49 3.95 8.14
CA LEU A 180 -7.75 4.17 6.90
C LEU A 180 -6.75 5.33 7.03
N SER A 181 -7.13 6.41 7.70
CA SER A 181 -6.26 7.58 7.89
C SER A 181 -4.94 7.23 8.58
N LEU A 182 -4.96 6.26 9.51
CA LEU A 182 -3.74 5.79 10.18
C LEU A 182 -2.77 5.14 9.18
N VAL A 183 -3.25 4.28 8.28
CA VAL A 183 -2.38 3.65 7.29
C VAL A 183 -1.94 4.63 6.21
N ILE A 184 -2.78 5.60 5.82
CA ILE A 184 -2.40 6.71 4.92
C ILE A 184 -1.25 7.52 5.52
N VAL A 185 -1.33 7.90 6.80
CA VAL A 185 -0.27 8.65 7.48
C VAL A 185 1.02 7.85 7.54
N LEU A 186 0.96 6.56 7.91
CA LEU A 186 2.14 5.71 7.94
C LEU A 186 2.78 5.53 6.56
N HIS A 187 1.96 5.39 5.51
CA HIS A 187 2.43 5.30 4.14
C HIS A 187 3.12 6.59 3.71
N PHE A 188 2.44 7.73 3.89
CA PHE A 188 3.01 9.05 3.60
C PHE A 188 4.36 9.27 4.31
N ILE A 189 4.45 8.95 5.60
CA ILE A 189 5.72 9.03 6.35
C ILE A 189 6.78 8.12 5.73
N SER A 190 6.38 6.92 5.28
CA SER A 190 7.27 5.97 4.62
C SER A 190 7.85 6.50 3.32
N ASP A 191 7.16 7.41 2.64
CA ASP A 191 7.60 7.95 1.35
C ASP A 191 8.33 9.30 1.47
N LEU A 192 8.42 9.88 2.67
CA LEU A 192 9.24 11.08 2.91
C LEU A 192 10.70 10.96 2.42
N PRO A 193 11.41 9.83 2.53
CA PRO A 193 12.74 9.67 1.93
C PRO A 193 12.80 9.92 0.42
N LEU A 194 11.70 9.72 -0.32
CA LEU A 194 11.64 9.99 -1.76
C LEU A 194 11.78 11.49 -2.07
N LEU A 195 11.50 12.37 -1.10
CA LEU A 195 11.71 13.80 -1.25
C LEU A 195 13.19 14.21 -1.14
N ALA A 196 14.03 13.36 -0.54
CA ALA A 196 15.45 13.59 -0.39
C ALA A 196 16.27 13.00 -1.54
N SER A 197 15.74 12.02 -2.28
CA SER A 197 16.38 11.50 -3.48
C SER A 197 16.02 12.39 -4.68
N ASN A 198 17.02 12.98 -5.34
CA ASN A 198 16.84 13.79 -6.56
C ASN A 198 16.43 12.93 -7.79
N GLY A 199 15.68 11.85 -7.61
CA GLY A 199 15.49 10.81 -8.62
C GLY A 199 16.76 10.01 -8.95
N SER A 200 17.91 10.36 -8.36
CA SER A 200 19.14 9.59 -8.46
C SER A 200 19.05 8.39 -7.52
N ALA A 201 18.64 7.23 -8.04
CA ALA A 201 18.86 5.98 -7.34
C ALA A 201 20.35 5.84 -7.04
N ALA A 202 20.70 5.48 -5.81
CA ALA A 202 22.08 5.12 -5.51
C ALA A 202 22.50 4.01 -6.48
N VAL A 203 23.63 4.20 -7.18
CA VAL A 203 24.17 3.16 -8.05
C VAL A 203 24.75 2.08 -7.15
N LEU A 204 23.92 1.08 -6.85
CA LEU A 204 24.31 -0.08 -6.06
C LEU A 204 25.04 -1.07 -6.96
N THR A 205 26.07 -1.71 -6.41
CA THR A 205 26.67 -2.87 -7.08
C THR A 205 25.68 -4.04 -7.09
N ASN A 206 25.87 -5.00 -7.99
CA ASN A 206 25.06 -6.23 -7.99
C ASN A 206 25.14 -6.96 -6.65
N SER A 207 26.33 -7.04 -6.03
CA SER A 207 26.51 -7.69 -4.72
C SER A 207 25.71 -7.01 -3.60
N GLN A 208 25.69 -5.68 -3.58
CA GLN A 208 24.87 -4.91 -2.63
C GLN A 208 23.38 -5.14 -2.88
N THR A 209 22.95 -5.15 -4.14
CA THR A 209 21.54 -5.38 -4.51
C THR A 209 21.07 -6.78 -4.13
N TYR A 210 21.90 -7.82 -4.31
CA TYR A 210 21.62 -9.17 -3.81
C TYR A 210 21.51 -9.21 -2.29
N GLY A 211 22.38 -8.51 -1.57
CA GLY A 211 22.29 -8.38 -0.11
C GLY A 211 20.95 -7.78 0.33
N ILE A 212 20.53 -6.69 -0.32
CA ILE A 212 19.22 -6.05 -0.07
C ILE A 212 18.08 -7.02 -0.38
N LEU A 213 18.13 -7.71 -1.51
CA LEU A 213 17.11 -8.69 -1.91
C LEU A 213 16.91 -9.76 -0.82
N MET A 214 18.00 -10.32 -0.30
CA MET A 214 17.92 -11.34 0.77
C MET A 214 17.33 -10.76 2.06
N ILE A 215 17.71 -9.54 2.44
CA ILE A 215 17.16 -8.85 3.61
C ILE A 215 15.65 -8.63 3.46
N VAL A 216 15.20 -8.11 2.31
CA VAL A 216 13.76 -7.85 2.10
C VAL A 216 12.94 -9.14 2.03
N LEU A 217 13.52 -10.24 1.54
CA LEU A 217 12.88 -11.56 1.59
C LEU A 217 12.65 -12.03 3.04
N VAL A 218 13.67 -11.94 3.89
CA VAL A 218 13.55 -12.30 5.31
C VAL A 218 12.52 -11.42 6.01
N ILE A 219 12.58 -10.11 5.78
CA ILE A 219 11.61 -9.13 6.29
C ILE A 219 10.18 -9.47 5.85
N SER A 220 9.99 -9.83 4.58
CA SER A 220 8.69 -10.21 4.03
C SER A 220 8.11 -11.45 4.72
N LEU A 221 8.93 -12.47 4.96
CA LEU A 221 8.53 -13.66 5.71
C LEU A 221 8.12 -13.33 7.15
N ILE A 222 8.89 -12.47 7.82
CA ILE A 222 8.58 -11.99 9.19
C ILE A 222 7.26 -11.19 9.19
N ALA A 223 7.05 -10.30 8.22
CA ALA A 223 5.83 -9.52 8.10
C ALA A 223 4.59 -10.40 7.90
N CYS A 224 4.71 -11.45 7.07
CA CYS A 224 3.67 -12.47 6.90
C CYS A 224 3.37 -13.20 8.20
N LEU A 225 4.39 -13.66 8.93
CA LEU A 225 4.23 -14.37 10.20
C LEU A 225 3.55 -13.48 11.26
N ILE A 226 4.00 -12.23 11.40
CA ILE A 226 3.39 -11.27 12.32
C ILE A 226 1.91 -11.06 11.95
N SER A 227 1.61 -10.84 10.67
CA SER A 227 0.25 -10.65 10.19
C SER A 227 -0.63 -11.86 10.47
N LEU A 228 -0.13 -13.08 10.21
CA LEU A 228 -0.82 -14.33 10.49
C LEU A 228 -1.15 -14.46 11.98
N VAL A 229 -0.17 -14.26 12.86
CA VAL A 229 -0.36 -14.38 14.32
C VAL A 229 -1.34 -13.33 14.83
N GLN A 230 -1.19 -12.07 14.39
CA GLN A 230 -2.05 -10.97 14.84
C GLN A 230 -3.50 -11.16 14.40
N LEU A 231 -3.73 -11.58 13.14
CA LEU A 231 -5.07 -11.79 12.61
C LEU A 231 -5.71 -13.06 13.16
N HIS A 232 -4.96 -14.12 13.41
CA HIS A 232 -5.47 -15.31 14.08
C HIS A 232 -5.96 -15.00 15.50
N ARG A 233 -5.17 -14.26 16.29
CA ARG A 233 -5.56 -13.80 17.63
C ARG A 233 -6.75 -12.86 17.60
N PHE A 234 -6.79 -11.94 16.63
CA PHE A 234 -7.91 -11.01 16.46
C PHE A 234 -9.21 -11.75 16.13
N SER A 235 -9.16 -12.71 15.19
CA SER A 235 -10.32 -13.52 14.80
C SER A 235 -10.93 -14.26 15.99
N LYS A 236 -10.11 -14.87 16.85
CA LYS A 236 -10.59 -15.57 18.06
C LYS A 236 -11.28 -14.64 19.05
N LYS A 237 -10.80 -13.41 19.20
CA LYS A 237 -11.40 -12.41 20.11
C LYS A 237 -12.72 -11.84 19.57
N SER A 238 -12.92 -11.84 18.26
CA SER A 238 -14.12 -11.32 17.61
C SER A 238 -15.24 -12.36 17.41
N SER A 239 -14.95 -13.66 17.57
CA SER A 239 -15.99 -14.69 17.56
C SER A 239 -16.77 -14.65 18.88
N PRO A 240 -18.12 -14.66 18.87
CA PRO A 240 -18.89 -14.84 20.10
C PRO A 240 -18.48 -16.18 20.71
N ILE A 241 -18.30 -16.19 22.04
CA ILE A 241 -18.08 -17.42 22.81
C ILE A 241 -19.31 -18.27 22.58
N THR A 242 -19.16 -19.35 21.80
CA THR A 242 -20.15 -20.42 21.69
C THR A 242 -20.19 -21.21 22.99
#